data_AF-A6JDT2-F1
#
_entry.id   AF-A6JDT2-F1
#
_cell.length_a   1.000
_cell.length_b   1.000
_cell.length_c   1.000
_cell.angle_alpha   90.00
_cell.angle_beta   90.00
_cell.angle_gamma   90.00
#
_symmetry.space_group_name_H-M   'P 1'
#
loop_
_entity.id
_entity.type
_entity.pdbx_description
1 polymer ?
#
loop_
_entity_poly.entity_id
_entity_poly.type
_entity_poly.pdbx_seq_one_letter_code
_entity_poly.pdbx_strand_id
1 'polypeptide(L)'
;MAATLTLEPAGRSCWDEPLSIVLSGLAPEQSVTLCSALRDEKGVLFRAHALYRADVQGELNLALAPALGGSFTGLEPMGLIWAMEPERPFWRLIKRDVQTPLVVELEVLDGHEPDGGQRLAQAVHERHFMAPGVRRVPVREGRVRATLFLPPGEQPTPLLCSQPSLSSGPE
;
A
#
# COMPACT_ATOMS: atom_id res chain seq x y z
N MET A 1 -17.41 -22.15 3.34
CA MET A 1 -16.11 -21.94 2.66
C MET A 1 -15.46 -20.75 3.35
N ALA A 2 -14.12 -20.72 3.47
CA ALA A 2 -13.44 -19.58 4.07
C ALA A 2 -13.36 -18.43 3.06
N ALA A 3 -13.52 -17.18 3.53
CA ALA A 3 -13.34 -16.01 2.69
C ALA A 3 -11.90 -15.96 2.17
N THR A 4 -11.71 -15.57 0.91
CA THR A 4 -10.40 -15.48 0.28
C THR A 4 -10.17 -14.06 -0.21
N LEU A 5 -9.02 -13.49 0.16
CA LEU A 5 -8.57 -12.18 -0.29
C LEU A 5 -7.55 -12.35 -1.42
N THR A 6 -7.88 -11.85 -2.61
CA THR A 6 -7.06 -11.92 -3.82
C THR A 6 -6.54 -10.53 -4.18
N LEU A 7 -5.25 -10.46 -4.49
CA LEU A 7 -4.54 -9.23 -4.81
C LEU A 7 -3.92 -9.36 -6.21
N GLU A 8 -4.10 -8.34 -7.05
CA GLU A 8 -3.46 -8.28 -8.37
C GLU A 8 -2.76 -6.92 -8.60
N PRO A 9 -1.47 -6.90 -8.96
CA PRO A 9 -0.58 -8.07 -9.13
C PRO A 9 -0.32 -8.82 -7.81
N ALA A 10 -0.12 -10.13 -7.90
CA ALA A 10 0.05 -10.98 -6.73
C ALA A 10 1.43 -10.81 -6.09
N GLY A 11 1.46 -10.74 -4.76
CA GLY A 11 2.67 -10.81 -3.92
C GLY A 11 3.44 -9.49 -3.82
N ARG A 12 3.80 -8.87 -4.95
CA ARG A 12 4.59 -7.64 -4.96
C ARG A 12 4.30 -6.71 -6.12
N SER A 13 4.45 -5.41 -5.89
CA SER A 13 4.33 -4.36 -6.90
C SER A 13 5.15 -3.14 -6.51
N CYS A 14 5.32 -2.16 -7.42
CA CYS A 14 5.90 -0.88 -7.04
C CYS A 14 4.91 -0.06 -6.19
N TRP A 15 5.41 0.85 -5.36
CA TRP A 15 4.58 1.68 -4.47
C TRP A 15 3.55 2.50 -5.24
N ASP A 16 3.93 3.00 -6.41
CA ASP A 16 3.15 3.84 -7.32
C ASP A 16 2.23 3.06 -8.28
N GLU A 17 2.30 1.73 -8.30
CA GLU A 17 1.41 0.90 -9.12
C GLU A 17 0.05 0.66 -8.44
N PRO A 18 -1.06 0.60 -9.19
CA PRO A 18 -2.36 0.24 -8.61
C PRO A 18 -2.37 -1.20 -8.08
N LEU A 19 -3.23 -1.48 -7.11
CA LEU A 19 -3.47 -2.80 -6.55
C LEU A 19 -4.96 -3.11 -6.62
N SER A 20 -5.32 -4.13 -7.39
CA SER A 20 -6.68 -4.68 -7.40
C SER A 20 -6.86 -5.57 -6.17
N ILE A 21 -7.97 -5.37 -5.46
CA ILE A 21 -8.30 -6.10 -4.24
C ILE A 21 -9.70 -6.68 -4.42
N VAL A 22 -9.80 -8.00 -4.37
CA VAL A 22 -11.05 -8.73 -4.54
C VAL A 22 -11.20 -9.76 -3.42
N LEU A 23 -12.37 -9.80 -2.80
CA LEU A 23 -12.74 -10.83 -1.84
C LEU A 23 -13.78 -11.75 -2.46
N SER A 24 -13.67 -13.03 -2.16
CA SER A 24 -14.66 -14.04 -2.54
C SER A 24 -14.96 -14.99 -1.39
N GLY A 25 -16.09 -15.69 -1.48
CA GLY A 25 -16.51 -16.66 -0.47
C GLY A 25 -17.12 -16.03 0.79
N LEU A 26 -17.60 -14.80 0.69
CA LEU A 26 -18.46 -14.18 1.70
C LEU A 26 -19.90 -14.70 1.56
N ALA A 27 -20.74 -14.47 2.57
CA ALA A 27 -22.18 -14.64 2.41
C ALA A 27 -22.75 -13.51 1.51
N PRO A 28 -23.84 -13.77 0.77
CA PRO A 28 -24.53 -12.74 0.00
C PRO A 28 -24.84 -11.51 0.86
N GLU A 29 -24.51 -10.34 0.34
CA GLU A 29 -24.74 -9.04 1.00
C GLU A 29 -24.12 -8.90 2.40
N GLN A 30 -23.11 -9.72 2.73
CA GLN A 30 -22.42 -9.67 4.02
C GLN A 30 -21.71 -8.33 4.20
N SER A 31 -21.94 -7.71 5.36
CA SER A 31 -21.17 -6.54 5.80
C SER A 31 -19.78 -6.98 6.25
N VAL A 32 -18.75 -6.29 5.76
CA VAL A 32 -17.35 -6.54 6.15
C VAL A 32 -16.61 -5.23 6.35
N THR A 33 -15.58 -5.27 7.18
CA THR A 33 -14.64 -4.17 7.38
C THR A 33 -13.28 -4.59 6.84
N LEU A 34 -12.73 -3.82 5.90
CA LEU A 34 -11.38 -4.02 5.41
C LEU A 34 -10.44 -3.07 6.14
N CYS A 35 -9.34 -3.62 6.64
CA CYS A 35 -8.29 -2.87 7.34
C CYS A 35 -6.98 -3.02 6.57
N SER A 36 -6.23 -1.93 6.46
CA SER A 36 -4.83 -1.96 6.03
C SER A 36 -3.93 -1.48 7.16
N ALA A 37 -2.74 -2.04 7.24
CA ALA A 37 -1.70 -1.63 8.16
C ALA A 37 -0.32 -1.71 7.52
N LEU A 38 0.57 -0.79 7.87
CA LEU A 38 2.01 -0.92 7.60
C LEU A 38 2.82 -0.31 8.72
N ARG A 39 4.07 -0.74 8.86
CA ARG A 39 5.06 -0.08 9.70
C ARG A 39 6.13 0.57 8.84
N ASP A 40 6.46 1.81 9.16
CA ASP A 40 7.55 2.53 8.50
C ASP A 40 8.93 2.07 9.01
N GLU A 41 10.01 2.65 8.47
CA GLU A 41 11.38 2.29 8.87
C GLU A 41 11.75 2.68 10.31
N LYS A 42 10.92 3.47 10.99
CA LYS A 42 11.04 3.78 12.42
C LYS A 42 10.11 2.94 13.27
N GLY A 43 9.38 2.00 12.68
CA GLY A 43 8.45 1.11 13.35
C GLY A 43 7.10 1.76 13.69
N VAL A 44 6.85 2.99 13.24
CA VAL A 44 5.56 3.67 13.48
C VAL A 44 4.50 3.04 12.60
N LEU A 45 3.37 2.71 13.23
CA LEU A 45 2.25 2.05 12.60
C LEU A 45 1.35 3.07 11.89
N PHE A 46 0.97 2.73 10.67
CA PHE A 46 0.00 3.43 9.85
C PHE A 46 -1.17 2.50 9.58
N ARG A 47 -2.40 3.01 9.64
CA ARG A 47 -3.62 2.22 9.42
C ARG A 47 -4.67 3.00 8.65
N ALA A 48 -5.45 2.28 7.85
CA ALA A 48 -6.74 2.74 7.34
C ALA A 48 -7.76 1.62 7.47
N HIS A 49 -9.03 1.97 7.50
CA HIS A 49 -10.11 1.00 7.39
C HIS A 49 -11.26 1.55 6.58
N ALA A 50 -12.03 0.67 5.96
CA ALA A 50 -13.26 1.05 5.27
C ALA A 50 -14.32 -0.05 5.38
N LEU A 51 -15.57 0.39 5.45
CA LEU A 51 -16.75 -0.45 5.56
C LEU A 51 -17.27 -0.79 4.18
N TYR A 52 -17.53 -2.06 3.91
CA TYR A 52 -18.04 -2.55 2.63
C TYR A 52 -19.18 -3.54 2.82
N ARG A 53 -19.88 -3.83 1.72
CA ARG A 53 -20.90 -4.87 1.64
C ARG A 53 -20.61 -5.71 0.39
N ALA A 54 -20.59 -7.03 0.55
CA ALA A 54 -20.47 -7.96 -0.58
C ALA A 54 -21.69 -7.87 -1.50
N ASP A 55 -21.55 -8.34 -2.73
CA ASP A 55 -22.67 -8.48 -3.66
C ASP A 55 -23.54 -9.71 -3.31
N VAL A 56 -24.55 -9.97 -4.16
CA VAL A 56 -25.49 -11.09 -3.97
C VAL A 56 -24.84 -12.46 -4.20
N GLN A 57 -23.65 -12.50 -4.79
CA GLN A 57 -22.84 -13.69 -5.02
C GLN A 57 -21.84 -13.93 -3.88
N GLY A 58 -21.70 -12.98 -2.96
CA GLY A 58 -20.70 -13.07 -1.89
C GLY A 58 -19.29 -12.68 -2.35
N GLU A 59 -19.21 -11.84 -3.38
CA GLU A 59 -17.98 -11.24 -3.88
C GLU A 59 -17.92 -9.75 -3.53
N LEU A 60 -16.71 -9.23 -3.33
CA LEU A 60 -16.47 -7.81 -3.12
C LEU A 60 -15.25 -7.39 -3.93
N ASN A 61 -15.46 -6.58 -4.95
CA ASN A 61 -14.39 -5.99 -5.75
C ASN A 61 -14.30 -4.49 -5.47
N LEU A 62 -13.15 -4.04 -4.95
CA LEU A 62 -12.95 -2.64 -4.55
C LEU A 62 -12.94 -1.66 -5.74
N ALA A 63 -12.77 -2.16 -6.97
CA ALA A 63 -12.91 -1.38 -8.19
C ALA A 63 -14.37 -1.04 -8.55
N LEU A 64 -15.33 -1.75 -7.95
CA LEU A 64 -16.75 -1.66 -8.28
C LEU A 64 -17.63 -1.29 -7.07
N ALA A 65 -17.19 -1.66 -5.87
CA ALA A 65 -17.94 -1.45 -4.64
C ALA A 65 -17.46 -0.19 -3.90
N PRO A 66 -18.34 0.81 -3.66
CA PRO A 66 -17.96 1.98 -2.90
C PRO A 66 -17.80 1.66 -1.41
N ALA A 67 -16.84 2.32 -0.77
CA ALA A 67 -16.72 2.34 0.68
C ALA A 67 -17.90 3.09 1.30
N LEU A 68 -18.52 2.49 2.31
CA LEU A 68 -19.70 3.01 3.00
C LEU A 68 -19.34 3.93 4.17
N GLY A 69 -18.11 3.86 4.66
CA GLY A 69 -17.64 4.58 5.85
C GLY A 69 -16.22 4.17 6.23
N GLY A 70 -15.67 4.81 7.26
CA GLY A 70 -14.32 4.57 7.78
C GLY A 70 -13.37 5.73 7.48
N SER A 71 -12.11 5.41 7.19
CA SER A 71 -11.07 6.38 6.81
C SER A 71 -11.39 7.15 5.52
N PHE A 72 -12.25 6.61 4.65
CA PHE A 72 -12.71 7.23 3.42
C PHE A 72 -14.08 6.67 3.01
N THR A 73 -14.73 7.30 2.02
CA THR A 73 -16.01 6.87 1.45
C THR A 73 -16.00 6.97 -0.08
N GLY A 74 -16.91 6.28 -0.75
CA GLY A 74 -17.04 6.31 -2.20
C GLY A 74 -16.19 5.26 -2.93
N LEU A 75 -16.15 5.35 -4.26
CA LEU A 75 -15.47 4.37 -5.11
C LEU A 75 -13.98 4.69 -5.21
N GLU A 76 -13.23 4.19 -4.21
CA GLU A 76 -11.81 4.51 -4.03
C GLU A 76 -10.98 3.22 -3.92
N PRO A 77 -10.55 2.62 -5.05
CA PRO A 77 -9.89 1.30 -5.05
C PRO A 77 -8.56 1.30 -4.28
N MET A 78 -7.86 2.45 -4.28
CA MET A 78 -6.59 2.63 -3.56
C MET A 78 -6.77 3.31 -2.18
N GLY A 79 -8.01 3.49 -1.72
CA GLY A 79 -8.34 4.17 -0.46
C GLY A 79 -7.61 3.59 0.75
N LEU A 80 -7.54 2.26 0.83
CA LEU A 80 -6.82 1.56 1.90
C LEU A 80 -5.31 1.83 1.88
N ILE A 81 -4.74 2.40 0.82
CA ILE A 81 -3.32 2.76 0.75
C ILE A 81 -3.10 4.25 1.02
N TRP A 82 -3.83 5.14 0.34
CA TRP A 82 -3.58 6.58 0.45
C TRP A 82 -4.18 7.20 1.72
N ALA A 83 -5.23 6.61 2.30
CA ALA A 83 -5.92 7.12 3.49
C ALA A 83 -5.29 6.63 4.81
N MET A 84 -4.12 5.99 4.76
CA MET A 84 -3.44 5.51 5.96
C MET A 84 -2.97 6.66 6.84
N GLU A 85 -3.38 6.63 8.10
CA GLU A 85 -3.01 7.62 9.11
C GLU A 85 -2.03 7.00 10.13
N PRO A 86 -1.07 7.79 10.65
CA PRO A 86 -0.16 7.31 11.68
C PRO A 86 -0.87 7.17 13.02
N GLU A 87 -0.57 6.11 13.76
CA GLU A 87 -1.01 5.96 15.16
C GLU A 87 -0.43 7.06 16.06
N ARG A 88 0.77 7.55 15.70
CA ARG A 88 1.40 8.68 16.39
C ARG A 88 0.98 10.01 15.75
N PRO A 89 0.35 10.94 16.51
CA PRO A 89 0.00 12.26 16.00
C PRO A 89 1.21 12.99 15.41
N PHE A 90 0.99 13.73 14.32
CA PHE A 90 1.99 14.55 13.62
C PHE A 90 3.20 13.76 13.06
N TRP A 91 3.07 12.45 12.90
CA TRP A 91 4.12 11.62 12.30
C TRP A 91 4.00 11.59 10.77
N ARG A 92 5.12 11.71 10.06
CA ARG A 92 5.18 11.54 8.61
C ARG A 92 5.80 10.19 8.29
N LEU A 93 5.26 9.48 7.31
CA LEU A 93 5.78 8.20 6.87
C LEU A 93 7.25 8.33 6.45
N ILE A 94 8.13 7.53 7.06
CA ILE A 94 9.56 7.53 6.78
C ILE A 94 9.93 6.32 5.94
N LYS A 95 10.33 6.60 4.70
CA LYS A 95 10.99 5.65 3.80
C LYS A 95 12.29 6.27 3.26
N ARG A 96 13.44 5.69 3.60
CA ARG A 96 14.78 6.16 3.17
C ARG A 96 15.52 5.10 2.38
N ASP A 97 15.40 3.84 2.76
CA ASP A 97 16.04 2.74 2.04
C ASP A 97 15.12 2.21 0.94
N VAL A 98 15.29 2.73 -0.28
CA VAL A 98 14.50 2.31 -1.45
C VAL A 98 14.70 0.84 -1.86
N GLN A 99 15.74 0.16 -1.35
CA GLN A 99 16.03 -1.23 -1.69
C GLN A 99 15.11 -2.22 -0.96
N THR A 100 14.47 -1.79 0.13
CA THR A 100 13.53 -2.60 0.92
C THR A 100 12.08 -2.18 0.62
N PRO A 101 11.13 -3.13 0.54
CA PRO A 101 9.72 -2.79 0.38
C PRO A 101 9.13 -2.23 1.68
N LEU A 102 7.95 -1.62 1.57
CA LEU A 102 7.02 -1.54 2.70
C LEU A 102 6.05 -2.71 2.61
N VAL A 103 5.83 -3.37 3.73
CA VAL A 103 4.89 -4.49 3.84
C VAL A 103 3.54 -3.95 4.26
N VAL A 104 2.52 -4.15 3.42
CA VAL A 104 1.14 -3.79 3.73
C VAL A 104 0.38 -5.06 4.12
N GLU A 105 -0.10 -5.06 5.35
CA GLU A 105 -0.98 -6.09 5.89
C GLU A 105 -2.44 -5.68 5.60
N LEU A 106 -3.21 -6.60 5.03
CA LEU A 106 -4.62 -6.43 4.75
C LEU A 106 -5.41 -7.46 5.55
N GLU A 107 -6.43 -7.01 6.26
CA GLU A 107 -7.30 -7.86 7.04
C GLU A 107 -8.76 -7.58 6.69
N VAL A 108 -9.56 -8.66 6.70
CA VAL A 108 -11.00 -8.60 6.49
C VAL A 108 -11.67 -9.07 7.76
N LEU A 109 -12.49 -8.22 8.34
CA LEU A 109 -13.23 -8.48 9.57
C LEU A 109 -14.72 -8.60 9.25
N ASP A 110 -15.41 -9.49 9.96
CA ASP A 110 -16.85 -9.66 9.83
C ASP A 110 -17.62 -8.48 10.45
N GLY A 111 -18.64 -8.00 9.75
CA GLY A 111 -19.49 -6.89 10.20
C GLY A 111 -18.86 -5.50 10.08
N HIS A 112 -19.60 -4.52 10.59
CA HIS A 112 -19.21 -3.09 10.66
C HIS A 112 -18.94 -2.63 12.09
N GLU A 113 -18.81 -3.58 13.02
CA GLU A 113 -18.64 -3.29 14.44
C GLU A 113 -17.25 -2.67 14.71
N PRO A 114 -17.16 -1.64 15.57
CA PRO A 114 -15.89 -0.96 15.87
C PRO A 114 -14.83 -1.85 16.53
N ASP A 115 -15.26 -2.88 17.28
CA ASP A 115 -14.40 -3.67 18.18
C ASP A 115 -13.79 -4.93 17.53
N GLY A 116 -13.58 -4.88 16.21
CA GLY A 116 -12.79 -5.90 15.52
C GLY A 116 -13.50 -7.24 15.43
N GLY A 117 -14.55 -7.29 14.60
CA GLY A 117 -15.27 -8.52 14.28
C GLY A 117 -14.33 -9.66 13.84
N GLN A 118 -14.85 -10.89 13.85
CA GLN A 118 -14.04 -12.08 13.57
C GLN A 118 -13.27 -11.91 12.25
N ARG A 119 -11.96 -12.17 12.26
CA ARG A 119 -11.14 -12.12 11.05
C ARG A 119 -11.55 -13.23 10.08
N LEU A 120 -12.01 -12.83 8.90
CA LEU A 120 -12.48 -13.69 7.82
C LEU A 120 -11.34 -14.08 6.87
N ALA A 121 -10.46 -13.13 6.55
CA ALA A 121 -9.33 -13.33 5.65
C ALA A 121 -8.19 -12.36 5.99
N GLN A 122 -7.00 -12.68 5.51
CA GLN A 122 -5.82 -11.80 5.59
C GLN A 122 -4.94 -11.98 4.36
N ALA A 123 -4.22 -10.94 3.98
CA ALA A 123 -3.17 -11.00 2.97
C ALA A 123 -2.04 -10.04 3.33
N VAL A 124 -0.87 -10.29 2.75
CA VAL A 124 0.30 -9.42 2.89
C VAL A 124 0.78 -9.09 1.48
N HIS A 125 1.08 -7.81 1.24
CA HIS A 125 1.56 -7.33 -0.05
C HIS A 125 2.80 -6.47 0.10
N GLU A 126 3.84 -6.80 -0.66
CA GLU A 126 5.09 -6.04 -0.66
C GLU A 126 5.05 -4.91 -1.69
N ARG A 127 5.24 -3.67 -1.23
CA ARG A 127 5.29 -2.47 -2.07
C ARG A 127 6.72 -1.95 -2.18
N HIS A 128 7.33 -2.14 -3.34
CA HIS A 128 8.72 -1.80 -3.63
C HIS A 128 8.90 -0.35 -4.09
N PHE A 129 10.07 0.22 -3.83
CA PHE A 129 10.43 1.58 -4.26
C PHE A 129 11.44 1.58 -5.42
N MET A 130 11.88 0.40 -5.85
CA MET A 130 12.70 0.20 -7.02
C MET A 130 11.98 -0.75 -7.97
N ALA A 131 11.71 -0.28 -9.18
CA ALA A 131 11.13 -1.11 -10.23
C ALA A 131 12.09 -2.25 -10.62
N PRO A 132 11.58 -3.38 -11.15
CA PRO A 132 12.40 -4.51 -11.55
C PRO A 132 13.53 -4.11 -12.52
N GLY A 133 14.76 -4.52 -12.20
CA GLY A 133 15.94 -4.25 -13.04
C GLY A 133 16.53 -2.84 -12.92
N VAL A 134 15.91 -1.93 -12.14
CA VAL A 134 16.51 -0.62 -11.86
C VAL A 134 17.77 -0.79 -11.03
N ARG A 135 18.86 -0.14 -11.46
CA ARG A 135 20.14 -0.12 -10.74
C ARG A 135 20.28 1.17 -9.94
N ARG A 136 20.67 1.02 -8.68
CA ARG A 136 20.99 2.14 -7.78
C ARG A 136 22.51 2.32 -7.68
N VAL A 137 23.01 3.48 -8.08
CA VAL A 137 24.45 3.79 -8.11
C VAL A 137 24.73 5.04 -7.28
N PRO A 138 25.41 4.94 -6.13
CA PRO A 138 25.88 6.10 -5.40
C PRO A 138 26.91 6.89 -6.22
N VAL A 139 26.74 8.22 -6.31
CA VAL A 139 27.63 9.12 -7.05
C VAL A 139 28.38 10.02 -6.07
N ARG A 140 29.72 9.99 -6.16
CA ARG A 140 30.64 10.79 -5.34
C ARG A 140 31.71 11.40 -6.22
N GLU A 141 31.34 12.43 -6.97
CA GLU A 141 32.23 13.10 -7.93
C GLU A 141 32.47 14.55 -7.51
N GLY A 142 33.71 14.88 -7.12
CA GLY A 142 34.04 16.20 -6.59
C GLY A 142 33.16 16.57 -5.39
N ARG A 143 32.39 17.66 -5.53
CA ARG A 143 31.42 18.13 -4.52
C ARG A 143 30.04 17.49 -4.65
N VAL A 144 29.78 16.74 -5.72
CA VAL A 144 28.50 16.09 -5.97
C VAL A 144 28.35 14.89 -5.06
N ARG A 145 27.23 14.84 -4.34
CA ARG A 145 26.78 13.69 -3.56
C ARG A 145 25.35 13.40 -3.98
N ALA A 146 25.15 12.28 -4.67
CA ALA A 146 23.86 11.91 -5.22
C ALA A 146 23.68 10.40 -5.26
N THR A 147 22.47 9.96 -5.58
CA THR A 147 22.20 8.57 -5.97
C THR A 147 21.59 8.60 -7.36
N LEU A 148 22.19 7.88 -8.30
CA LEU A 148 21.70 7.70 -9.65
C LEU A 148 20.87 6.42 -9.72
N PHE A 149 19.70 6.51 -10.35
CA PHE A 149 18.85 5.36 -10.66
C PHE A 149 18.81 5.16 -12.17
N LEU A 150 19.21 3.97 -12.62
CA LEU A 150 19.28 3.63 -14.03
C LEU A 150 18.25 2.55 -14.36
N PRO A 151 17.43 2.73 -15.40
CA PRO A 151 16.55 1.66 -15.87
C PRO A 151 17.36 0.46 -16.36
N PRO A 152 16.73 -0.72 -16.52
CA PRO A 152 17.38 -1.87 -17.13
C PRO A 152 17.81 -1.56 -18.57
N GLY A 153 18.96 -2.11 -18.98
CA GLY A 153 19.52 -1.95 -20.32
C GLY A 153 20.81 -1.13 -20.38
N GLU A 154 21.41 -1.10 -21.58
CA GLU A 154 22.69 -0.42 -21.85
C GLU A 154 22.54 0.84 -22.72
N GLN A 155 21.33 1.13 -23.20
CA GLN A 155 21.09 2.28 -24.06
C GLN A 155 21.04 3.58 -23.25
N PRO A 156 21.55 4.70 -23.80
CA PRO A 156 21.41 6.01 -23.16
C PRO A 156 19.94 6.38 -22.95
N THR A 157 19.62 6.88 -21.75
CA THR A 157 18.27 7.32 -21.37
C THR A 157 18.28 8.80 -20.96
N PRO A 158 17.15 9.52 -21.12
CA PRO A 158 17.03 10.88 -20.61
C PRO A 158 17.35 10.96 -19.11
N LEU A 159 18.07 12.01 -18.70
CA LEU A 159 18.41 12.25 -17.30
C LEU A 159 17.46 13.27 -16.68
N LEU A 160 16.88 12.92 -15.54
CA LEU A 160 16.13 13.84 -14.68
C LEU A 160 16.89 14.03 -13.35
N CYS A 161 17.11 15.27 -12.96
CA CYS A 161 17.67 15.62 -11.66
C CYS A 161 16.55 16.04 -10.71
N SER A 162 16.26 15.22 -9.70
CA SER A 162 15.30 15.55 -8.64
C SER A 162 16.01 16.07 -7.39
N GLN A 163 15.57 17.21 -6.87
CA GLN A 163 16.02 17.73 -5.57
C GLN A 163 14.80 17.96 -4.65
N PRO A 164 14.66 17.20 -3.55
CA PRO A 164 13.62 17.49 -2.56
C PRO A 164 13.92 18.82 -1.87
N SER A 165 12.87 19.58 -1.53
CA SER A 165 12.99 20.85 -0.83
C SER A 165 13.44 20.66 0.63
N LEU A 166 13.91 21.76 1.23
CA LEU A 166 14.66 21.88 2.50
C LEU A 166 14.21 20.92 3.64
N SER A 167 14.81 19.74 3.64
CA SER A 167 15.29 19.06 4.85
C SER A 167 16.58 18.36 4.46
N SER A 168 17.66 18.61 5.19
CA SER A 168 18.96 18.00 4.92
C SER A 168 18.82 16.47 4.93
N GLY A 169 19.42 15.81 3.93
CA GLY A 169 19.61 14.36 3.99
C GLY A 169 20.45 13.99 5.21
N PRO A 170 20.30 12.78 5.78
CA PRO A 170 21.20 12.34 6.83
C PRO A 170 22.64 12.30 6.28
N GLU A 171 23.58 12.83 7.07
CA GLU A 171 25.03 12.71 6.83
C GLU A 171 25.50 11.26 6.74
#